data_AF-A0A0D8Y5B5-F1
#
_entry.id   AF-A0A0D8Y5B5-F1
#
_cell.length_a   1.000
_cell.length_b   1.000
_cell.length_c   1.000
_cell.angle_alpha   90.00
_cell.angle_beta   90.00
_cell.angle_gamma   90.00
#
_symmetry.space_group_name_H-M   'P 1'
#
loop_
_entity.id
_entity.type
_entity.pdbx_description
1 polymer ?
#
loop_
_entity_poly.entity_id
_entity_poly.type
_entity_poly.pdbx_seq_one_letter_code
_entity_poly.pdbx_strand_id
1 'polypeptide(L)'
;MRGEDSEVHNAARRSLTDVWNSMTKALHKDITDKISLVDWVGMWADSLTAEKEPAWQNVYLNYMFRLLDASGDELVDLAEYIDVLGTFSVPRDIAIACFDKFATNSAGGPCNSINYNTFTNLWQQYFRSDDINDVGNHLLGTI
;
A
#
# COMPACT_ATOMS: atom_id res chain seq x y z
N MET A 1 13.28 -20.57 -1.59
CA MET A 1 13.19 -20.69 -0.12
C MET A 1 13.42 -19.29 0.46
N ARG A 2 12.39 -18.63 0.99
CA ARG A 2 12.49 -17.29 1.59
C ARG A 2 13.08 -17.44 3.01
N GLY A 3 14.39 -17.60 3.10
CA GLY A 3 15.10 -17.70 4.39
C GLY A 3 15.43 -16.33 4.97
N GLU A 4 15.61 -16.28 6.30
CA GLU A 4 16.42 -15.24 6.95
C GLU A 4 17.72 -15.09 6.15
N ASP A 5 18.08 -13.87 5.78
CA ASP A 5 19.20 -13.50 4.89
C ASP A 5 19.00 -13.55 3.36
N SER A 6 17.81 -13.92 2.87
CA SER A 6 17.51 -13.67 1.44
C SER A 6 17.57 -12.17 1.10
N GLU A 7 17.91 -11.83 -0.15
CA GLU A 7 17.92 -10.43 -0.61
C GLU A 7 16.57 -9.75 -0.40
N VAL A 8 15.48 -10.51 -0.59
CA VAL A 8 14.10 -10.08 -0.35
C VAL A 8 13.87 -9.75 1.13
N HIS A 9 14.32 -10.63 2.05
CA HIS A 9 14.23 -10.37 3.50
C HIS A 9 15.00 -9.09 3.90
N ASN A 10 16.20 -8.92 3.37
CA ASN A 10 17.03 -7.74 3.64
C ASN A 10 16.48 -6.45 3.01
N ALA A 11 15.83 -6.54 1.84
CA ALA A 11 15.12 -5.42 1.22
C ALA A 11 13.89 -5.01 2.05
N ALA A 12 13.05 -5.98 2.43
CA ALA A 12 11.87 -5.74 3.25
C ALA A 12 12.22 -5.14 4.61
N ARG A 13 13.24 -5.68 5.30
CA ARG A 13 13.72 -5.15 6.58
C ARG A 13 14.18 -3.69 6.47
N ARG A 14 14.92 -3.35 5.41
CA ARG A 14 15.36 -1.97 5.16
C ARG A 14 14.16 -1.04 4.93
N SER A 15 13.26 -1.42 4.03
CA SER A 15 12.08 -0.60 3.73
C SER A 15 11.18 -0.40 4.94
N LEU A 16 10.92 -1.43 5.75
CA LEU A 16 10.15 -1.29 6.99
C LEU A 16 10.84 -0.38 8.02
N THR A 17 12.16 -0.47 8.12
CA THR A 17 12.95 0.42 8.99
C THR A 17 12.86 1.87 8.53
N ASP A 18 12.91 2.11 7.21
CA ASP A 18 12.78 3.45 6.62
C ASP A 18 11.37 4.03 6.84
N VAL A 19 10.33 3.22 6.66
CA VAL A 19 8.93 3.59 6.97
C VAL A 19 8.84 3.99 8.44
N TRP A 20 9.30 3.15 9.35
CA TRP A 20 9.21 3.38 10.79
C TRP A 20 9.95 4.66 11.21
N ASN A 21 11.20 4.84 10.75
CA ASN A 21 11.99 6.03 11.04
C ASN A 21 11.35 7.31 10.49
N SER A 22 10.73 7.24 9.32
CA SER A 22 10.03 8.38 8.72
C SER A 22 8.79 8.75 9.54
N MET A 23 8.04 7.76 10.02
CA MET A 23 6.85 7.97 10.85
C MET A 23 7.19 8.52 12.24
N THR A 24 8.18 7.95 12.93
CA THR A 24 8.61 8.46 14.25
C THR A 24 9.16 9.87 14.16
N LYS A 25 9.94 10.19 13.11
CA LYS A 25 10.39 11.55 12.84
C LYS A 25 9.24 12.53 12.62
N ALA A 26 8.20 12.14 11.86
CA ALA A 26 7.03 12.99 11.63
C ALA A 26 6.27 13.29 12.94
N LEU A 27 6.25 12.34 13.87
CA LEU A 27 5.63 12.46 15.19
C LEU A 27 6.54 13.05 16.28
N HIS A 28 7.79 13.39 15.96
CA HIS A 28 8.81 13.79 16.94
C HIS A 28 9.01 12.76 18.06
N LYS A 29 8.98 11.48 17.71
CA LYS A 29 9.18 10.32 18.60
C LYS A 29 10.53 9.66 18.39
N ASP A 30 11.00 8.92 19.38
CA ASP A 30 12.16 8.05 19.27
C ASP A 30 11.80 6.77 18.48
N ILE A 31 12.80 6.12 17.87
CA ILE A 31 12.61 4.85 17.16
C ILE A 31 12.15 3.70 18.08
N THR A 32 12.35 3.84 19.39
CA THR A 32 11.93 2.87 20.41
C THR A 32 10.53 3.14 20.96
N ASP A 33 9.93 4.30 20.64
CA ASP A 33 8.60 4.67 21.08
C ASP A 33 7.51 3.89 20.34
N LYS A 34 6.26 4.04 20.78
CA LYS A 34 5.09 3.45 20.12
C LYS A 34 4.30 4.52 19.37
N ILE A 35 3.83 4.18 18.17
CA ILE A 35 2.79 4.93 17.45
C ILE A 35 1.44 4.34 17.87
N SER A 36 0.67 5.12 18.63
CA SER A 36 -0.69 4.74 19.02
C SER A 36 -1.68 4.98 17.88
N LEU A 37 -2.91 4.48 18.03
CA LEU A 37 -3.98 4.76 17.07
C LEU A 37 -4.25 6.26 16.94
N VAL A 38 -4.17 7.02 18.03
CA VAL A 38 -4.38 8.47 18.01
C VAL A 38 -3.28 9.18 17.22
N ASP A 39 -2.03 8.76 17.39
CA ASP A 39 -0.92 9.30 16.60
C ASP A 39 -1.12 8.99 15.11
N TRP A 40 -1.48 7.75 14.79
CA TRP A 40 -1.72 7.31 13.40
C TRP A 40 -2.83 8.11 12.73
N VAL A 41 -3.98 8.26 13.39
CA VAL A 41 -5.11 9.05 12.88
C VAL A 41 -4.72 10.53 12.74
N GLY A 42 -3.97 11.06 13.72
CA GLY A 42 -3.44 12.43 13.66
C GLY A 42 -2.53 12.66 12.45
N MET A 43 -1.58 11.75 12.19
CA MET A 43 -0.69 11.85 11.03
C MET A 43 -1.46 11.89 9.70
N TRP A 44 -2.52 11.07 9.57
CA TRP A 44 -3.36 11.10 8.38
C TRP A 44 -4.18 12.39 8.29
N ALA A 45 -4.78 12.86 9.38
CA ALA A 45 -5.53 14.11 9.39
C ALA A 45 -4.64 15.30 9.00
N ASP A 46 -3.43 15.40 9.55
CA ASP A 46 -2.46 16.44 9.21
C ASP A 46 -2.10 16.37 7.72
N SER A 47 -1.91 15.17 7.18
CA SER A 47 -1.57 14.96 5.77
C SER A 47 -2.63 15.41 4.78
N LEU A 48 -3.91 15.44 5.17
CA LEU A 48 -5.02 15.91 4.33
C LEU A 48 -4.99 17.43 4.18
N THR A 49 -4.43 18.14 5.16
CA THR A 49 -4.36 19.61 5.19
C THR A 49 -2.98 20.15 4.80
N ALA A 50 -1.97 19.29 4.68
CA ALA A 50 -0.61 19.67 4.34
C ALA A 50 -0.48 20.19 2.90
N GLU A 51 0.28 21.28 2.70
CA GLU A 51 0.59 21.82 1.36
C GLU A 51 1.37 20.82 0.48
N LYS A 52 2.07 19.87 1.10
CA LYS A 52 2.87 18.84 0.43
C LYS A 52 2.63 17.50 1.10
N GLU A 53 2.63 16.44 0.29
CA GLU A 53 2.53 15.08 0.79
C GLU A 53 3.68 14.77 1.76
N PRO A 54 3.37 14.27 2.98
CA PRO A 54 4.41 13.94 3.95
C PRO A 54 5.34 12.83 3.43
N ALA A 55 6.64 12.96 3.69
CA ALA A 55 7.64 11.99 3.23
C ALA A 55 7.35 10.55 3.67
N TRP A 56 6.76 10.35 4.86
CA TRP A 56 6.42 9.02 5.36
C TRP A 56 5.35 8.32 4.50
N GLN A 57 4.44 9.07 3.87
CA GLN A 57 3.41 8.48 2.99
C GLN A 57 4.05 7.93 1.73
N ASN A 58 4.99 8.65 1.14
CA ASN A 58 5.69 8.20 -0.05
C ASN A 58 6.53 6.95 0.23
N VAL A 59 7.25 6.90 1.37
CA VAL A 59 8.02 5.71 1.77
C VAL A 59 7.09 4.53 2.05
N TYR A 60 5.93 4.77 2.67
CA TYR A 60 4.95 3.73 2.96
C TYR A 60 4.26 3.18 1.71
N LEU A 61 3.86 4.05 0.78
CA LEU A 61 3.30 3.68 -0.52
C LEU A 61 4.30 2.82 -1.30
N ASN A 62 5.55 3.25 -1.41
CA ASN A 62 6.61 2.50 -2.09
C ASN A 62 6.81 1.11 -1.48
N TYR A 63 6.78 1.01 -0.15
CA TYR A 63 6.87 -0.27 0.54
C TYR A 63 5.68 -1.16 0.21
N MET A 64 4.46 -0.63 0.24
CA MET A 64 3.24 -1.41 -0.05
C MET A 64 3.19 -1.89 -1.50
N PHE A 65 3.64 -1.08 -2.46
CA PHE A 65 3.78 -1.52 -3.84
C PHE A 65 4.76 -2.69 -3.96
N ARG A 66 5.96 -2.56 -3.37
CA ARG A 66 6.97 -3.65 -3.36
C ARG A 66 6.53 -4.90 -2.61
N LEU A 67 5.67 -4.73 -1.61
CA LEU A 67 5.11 -5.87 -0.88
C LEU A 67 4.17 -6.66 -1.79
N LEU A 68 3.42 -5.96 -2.65
CA LEU A 68 2.51 -6.54 -3.64
C LEU A 68 3.24 -7.10 -4.86
N ASP A 69 4.19 -6.37 -5.44
CA ASP A 69 5.05 -6.80 -6.55
C ASP A 69 6.10 -7.82 -6.05
N ALA A 70 5.65 -9.06 -5.87
CA ALA A 70 6.47 -10.14 -5.33
C ALA A 70 7.51 -10.64 -6.34
N SER A 71 7.26 -10.46 -7.63
CA SER A 71 8.15 -10.84 -8.73
C SER A 71 9.27 -9.83 -8.97
N GLY A 72 9.04 -8.55 -8.64
CA GLY A 72 9.95 -7.43 -8.88
C GLY A 72 9.95 -6.93 -10.32
N ASP A 73 8.86 -7.16 -11.06
CA ASP A 73 8.72 -6.76 -12.48
C ASP A 73 8.09 -5.37 -12.67
N GLU A 74 7.91 -4.62 -11.58
CA GLU A 74 7.27 -3.31 -11.53
C GLU A 74 5.77 -3.33 -11.89
N LEU A 75 5.16 -4.51 -11.85
CA LEU A 75 3.73 -4.74 -12.00
C LEU A 75 3.19 -5.50 -10.79
N VAL A 76 1.90 -5.34 -10.53
CA VAL A 76 1.17 -6.18 -9.57
C VAL A 76 0.10 -6.93 -10.34
N ASP A 77 0.25 -8.25 -10.44
CA ASP A 77 -0.75 -9.11 -11.04
C ASP A 77 -1.76 -9.64 -10.01
N LEU A 78 -2.81 -10.31 -10.51
CA LEU A 78 -3.87 -10.85 -9.67
C LEU A 78 -3.36 -11.93 -8.69
N ALA A 79 -2.41 -12.77 -9.11
CA ALA A 79 -1.90 -13.84 -8.26
C ALA A 79 -1.09 -13.26 -7.09
N GLU A 80 -0.22 -12.30 -7.37
CA GLU A 80 0.55 -11.57 -6.37
C GLU A 80 -0.36 -10.82 -5.38
N TYR A 81 -1.37 -10.12 -5.90
CA TYR A 81 -2.36 -9.41 -5.09
C TYR A 81 -3.11 -10.35 -4.14
N ILE A 82 -3.59 -11.49 -4.64
CA ILE A 82 -4.28 -12.51 -3.83
C ILE A 82 -3.36 -13.07 -2.74
N ASP A 83 -2.12 -13.40 -3.09
CA ASP A 83 -1.18 -14.03 -2.15
C ASP A 83 -0.87 -13.09 -0.97
N VAL A 84 -0.67 -11.80 -1.26
CA VAL A 84 -0.40 -10.80 -0.23
C VAL A 84 -1.64 -10.52 0.61
N LEU A 85 -2.80 -10.28 0.00
CA LEU A 85 -4.04 -10.05 0.75
C LEU A 85 -4.50 -11.26 1.56
N GLY A 86 -4.20 -12.48 1.12
CA GLY A 86 -4.42 -13.70 1.88
C GLY A 86 -3.61 -13.72 3.18
N THR A 87 -2.42 -13.12 3.20
CA THR A 87 -1.61 -12.95 4.43
C THR A 87 -2.31 -12.02 5.44
N PHE A 88 -3.13 -11.09 4.95
CA PHE A 88 -3.99 -10.20 5.76
C PHE A 88 -5.39 -10.79 6.01
N SER A 89 -5.58 -12.09 5.78
CA SER A 89 -6.86 -12.81 5.97
C SER A 89 -8.02 -12.33 5.10
N VAL A 90 -7.74 -11.67 3.97
CA VAL A 90 -8.77 -11.37 2.97
C VAL A 90 -9.06 -12.65 2.16
N PRO A 91 -10.34 -13.07 2.05
CA PRO A 91 -10.69 -14.24 1.26
C PRO A 91 -10.36 -14.06 -0.23
N ARG A 92 -9.97 -15.16 -0.88
CA ARG A 92 -9.52 -15.15 -2.29
C ARG A 92 -10.57 -14.58 -3.25
N ASP A 93 -11.83 -14.94 -3.08
CA ASP A 93 -12.96 -14.45 -3.88
C ASP A 93 -13.16 -12.94 -3.73
N ILE A 94 -12.96 -12.41 -2.52
CA ILE A 94 -13.02 -10.98 -2.24
C ILE A 94 -11.84 -10.26 -2.90
N ALA A 95 -10.62 -10.79 -2.78
CA ALA A 95 -9.44 -10.22 -3.44
C ALA A 95 -9.61 -10.17 -4.97
N ILE A 96 -10.14 -11.23 -5.58
CA ILE A 96 -10.46 -11.24 -7.02
C ILE A 96 -11.47 -10.14 -7.36
N ALA A 97 -12.58 -10.07 -6.62
CA ALA A 97 -13.62 -9.07 -6.87
C ALA A 97 -13.10 -7.63 -6.72
N CYS A 98 -12.20 -7.38 -5.76
CA CYS A 98 -11.54 -6.09 -5.59
C CYS A 98 -10.63 -5.76 -6.77
N PHE A 99 -9.77 -6.69 -7.18
CA PHE A 99 -8.81 -6.50 -8.27
C PHE A 99 -9.52 -6.21 -9.60
N ASP A 100 -10.58 -6.96 -9.92
CA ASP A 100 -11.36 -6.78 -11.15
C ASP A 100 -11.99 -5.38 -11.26
N LYS A 101 -12.27 -4.70 -10.13
CA LYS A 101 -12.83 -3.34 -10.15
C LYS A 101 -11.84 -2.28 -10.59
N PHE A 102 -10.56 -2.41 -10.22
CA PHE A 102 -9.56 -1.36 -10.50
C PHE A 102 -8.55 -1.74 -11.59
N ALA A 103 -8.31 -3.03 -11.85
CA ALA A 103 -7.39 -3.49 -12.88
C ALA A 103 -8.07 -3.42 -14.26
N THR A 104 -8.25 -2.19 -14.75
CA THR A 104 -8.88 -1.93 -16.05
C THR A 104 -7.95 -1.17 -16.98
N ASN A 105 -8.09 -1.40 -18.28
CA ASN A 105 -7.40 -0.66 -19.33
C ASN A 105 -8.15 0.65 -19.66
N SER A 106 -7.58 1.48 -20.53
CA SER A 106 -8.16 2.77 -20.91
C SER A 106 -9.53 2.69 -21.61
N ALA A 107 -9.92 1.50 -22.11
CA ALA A 107 -11.24 1.25 -22.69
C ALA A 107 -12.23 0.64 -21.68
N GLY A 108 -11.86 0.53 -20.40
CA GLY A 108 -12.67 -0.08 -19.34
C GLY A 108 -12.71 -1.61 -19.39
N GLY A 109 -11.89 -2.25 -20.22
CA GLY A 109 -11.74 -3.71 -20.24
C GLY A 109 -10.78 -4.19 -19.14
N PRO A 110 -10.80 -5.48 -18.77
CA PRO A 110 -9.91 -6.02 -17.75
C PRO A 110 -8.44 -5.89 -18.17
N CYS A 111 -7.58 -5.70 -17.18
CA CYS A 111 -6.13 -5.72 -17.30
C CYS A 111 -5.57 -6.82 -16.39
N ASN A 112 -4.49 -7.46 -16.81
CA ASN A 112 -3.89 -8.56 -16.05
C ASN A 112 -2.98 -8.08 -14.91
N SER A 113 -2.60 -6.80 -14.92
CA SER A 113 -1.75 -6.21 -13.90
C SER A 113 -1.92 -4.69 -13.80
N ILE A 114 -1.44 -4.11 -12.71
CA ILE A 114 -1.36 -2.66 -12.51
C ILE A 114 0.11 -2.24 -12.32
N ASN A 115 0.49 -1.08 -12.84
CA ASN A 115 1.82 -0.52 -12.64
C ASN A 115 1.84 0.44 -11.42
N TYR A 116 3.04 0.91 -11.06
CA TYR A 116 3.24 1.84 -9.94
C TYR A 116 2.40 3.12 -10.02
N ASN A 117 2.20 3.67 -11.23
CA ASN A 117 1.40 4.88 -11.42
C ASN A 117 -0.08 4.63 -11.13
N THR A 118 -0.63 3.52 -11.64
CA THR A 118 -2.00 3.10 -11.33
C THR A 118 -2.16 2.83 -9.84
N PHE A 119 -1.23 2.11 -9.22
CA PHE A 119 -1.24 1.85 -7.77
C PHE A 119 -1.23 3.14 -6.96
N THR A 120 -0.39 4.11 -7.35
CA THR A 120 -0.32 5.42 -6.68
C THR A 120 -1.66 6.14 -6.74
N ASN A 121 -2.34 6.13 -7.88
CA ASN A 121 -3.66 6.77 -8.01
C ASN A 121 -4.72 6.09 -7.13
N LEU A 122 -4.74 4.75 -7.10
CA LEU A 122 -5.65 3.98 -6.24
C LEU A 122 -5.36 4.23 -4.75
N TRP A 123 -4.09 4.35 -4.39
CA TRP A 123 -3.65 4.65 -3.04
C TRP A 123 -4.15 6.04 -2.58
N GLN A 124 -4.04 7.04 -3.45
CA GLN A 124 -4.57 8.38 -3.16
C GLN A 124 -6.08 8.36 -2.98
N GLN A 125 -6.81 7.62 -3.83
CA GLN A 125 -8.26 7.45 -3.68
C GLN A 125 -8.59 6.81 -2.32
N TYR A 126 -7.93 5.71 -1.97
CA TYR A 126 -8.19 4.97 -0.72
C TYR A 126 -7.99 5.84 0.54
N PHE A 127 -6.97 6.70 0.57
CA PHE A 127 -6.66 7.49 1.77
C PHE A 127 -7.22 8.92 1.78
N ARG A 128 -7.62 9.46 0.62
CA ARG A 128 -8.01 10.88 0.52
C ARG A 128 -9.37 11.11 -0.13
N SER A 129 -9.96 10.13 -0.80
CA SER A 129 -11.25 10.34 -1.44
C SER A 129 -12.38 10.28 -0.43
N ASP A 130 -13.32 11.21 -0.56
CA ASP A 130 -14.62 11.17 0.11
C ASP A 130 -15.70 10.54 -0.81
N ASP A 131 -15.36 10.15 -2.05
CA ASP A 131 -16.28 9.47 -2.96
C ASP A 131 -16.30 7.96 -2.68
N ILE A 132 -17.45 7.47 -2.23
CA ILE A 132 -17.68 6.04 -1.98
C ILE A 132 -17.55 5.19 -3.25
N ASN A 133 -17.70 5.79 -4.44
CA ASN A 133 -17.64 5.07 -5.72
C ASN A 133 -16.23 4.98 -6.30
N ASP A 134 -15.23 5.61 -5.68
CA ASP A 134 -13.86 5.51 -6.16
C ASP A 134 -13.35 4.08 -6.04
N VAL A 135 -12.84 3.55 -7.15
CA VAL A 135 -12.39 2.15 -7.24
C VAL A 135 -11.20 1.85 -6.32
N GLY A 136 -10.43 2.88 -5.94
CA GLY A 136 -9.36 2.79 -4.96
C GLY A 136 -9.83 2.34 -3.58
N ASN A 137 -11.11 2.51 -3.22
CA ASN A 137 -11.68 2.00 -1.97
C ASN A 137 -11.53 0.47 -1.85
N HIS A 138 -11.38 -0.23 -2.97
CA HIS A 138 -11.20 -1.68 -3.02
C HIS A 138 -9.73 -2.13 -2.98
N LEU A 139 -8.77 -1.21 -2.94
CA LEU A 139 -7.34 -1.52 -3.05
C LEU A 139 -6.85 -2.52 -1.99
N LEU A 140 -7.36 -2.44 -0.76
CA LEU A 140 -6.90 -3.26 0.37
C LEU A 140 -7.94 -4.28 0.86
N GLY A 141 -8.83 -4.76 -0.02
CA GLY A 141 -9.76 -5.85 0.30
C GLY A 141 -11.08 -5.42 0.95
N THR A 142 -11.43 -4.14 0.88
CA THR A 142 -12.73 -3.61 1.31
C THR A 142 -13.71 -3.64 0.13
N ILE A 143 -14.94 -4.11 0.35
CA ILE A 143 -16.02 -4.10 -0.65
C ILE A 143 -16.86 -2.84 -0.55
#